data_AF-A0A259ICJ2-F1
#
_entry.id   AF-A0A259ICJ2-F1
#
_cell.length_a   1.000
_cell.length_b   1.000
_cell.length_c   1.000
_cell.angle_alpha   90.00
_cell.angle_beta   90.00
_cell.angle_gamma   90.00
#
_symmetry.space_group_name_H-M   'P 1'
#
loop_
_entity.id
_entity.type
_entity.pdbx_description
1 polymer ?
#
loop_
_entity_poly.entity_id
_entity_poly.type
_entity_poly.pdbx_seq_one_letter_code
_entity_poly.pdbx_strand_id
1 'polypeptide(L)'
;AAEVSSSDIPIRFRAIGTEPFWSVQVQDGKLTYSTPEMPDGLTVPATLRRSGQIVTYSATIEGKPLELEVSRQTCSDGMSDTVYPLAVIRRIGPDIQRGCAR
;
A
#
# COMPACT_ATOMS: atom_id res chain seq x y z
N ALA A 1 3.25 -21.06 -16.12
CA ALA A 1 1.81 -20.79 -16.23
C ALA A 1 1.34 -20.12 -14.93
N ALA A 2 0.91 -18.87 -15.05
CA ALA A 2 -0.02 -18.11 -14.20
C ALA A 2 0.15 -16.65 -14.62
N GLU A 3 -0.76 -16.14 -15.47
CA GLU A 3 -0.82 -14.72 -15.78
C GLU A 3 -1.29 -13.99 -14.51
N VAL A 4 -0.34 -13.52 -13.71
CA VAL A 4 -0.64 -12.76 -12.50
C VAL A 4 -1.40 -11.52 -12.92
N SER A 5 -2.72 -11.50 -12.69
CA SER A 5 -3.61 -10.45 -13.12
C SER A 5 -3.90 -9.50 -11.95
N SER A 6 -3.89 -8.19 -12.20
CA SER A 6 -4.21 -7.16 -11.19
C SER A 6 -5.62 -7.29 -10.59
N SER A 7 -6.50 -8.10 -11.20
CA SER A 7 -7.81 -8.49 -10.70
C SER A 7 -7.76 -9.28 -9.39
N ASP A 8 -6.62 -9.90 -9.07
CA ASP A 8 -6.45 -10.76 -7.90
C ASP A 8 -5.90 -9.99 -6.68
N ILE A 9 -5.61 -8.68 -6.82
CA ILE A 9 -5.30 -7.84 -5.67
C ILE A 9 -6.62 -7.52 -4.94
N PRO A 10 -6.73 -7.86 -3.64
CA PRO A 10 -7.98 -7.71 -2.91
C PRO A 10 -8.35 -6.23 -2.78
N ILE A 11 -9.65 -5.95 -2.77
CA ILE A 11 -10.18 -4.60 -2.56
C ILE A 11 -10.04 -4.13 -1.11
N ARG A 12 -9.61 -5.01 -0.21
CA ARG A 12 -9.28 -4.74 1.20
C ARG A 12 -7.96 -5.41 1.53
N PHE A 13 -7.01 -4.65 2.04
CA PHE A 13 -5.74 -5.17 2.53
C PHE A 13 -5.09 -4.16 3.48
N ARG A 14 -4.09 -4.63 4.20
CA ARG A 14 -3.20 -3.78 4.99
C ARG A 14 -1.78 -3.88 4.47
N ALA A 15 -1.19 -2.74 4.21
CA ALA A 15 0.22 -2.57 3.88
C ALA A 15 0.99 -2.01 5.08
N ILE A 16 2.24 -2.44 5.23
CA ILE A 16 3.17 -1.93 6.23
C ILE A 16 4.54 -1.68 5.59
N GLY A 17 5.25 -0.66 6.08
CA GLY A 17 6.68 -0.48 5.87
C GLY A 17 7.42 -0.49 7.20
N THR A 18 8.64 -1.01 7.20
CA THR A 18 9.40 -1.24 8.43
C THR A 18 10.32 -0.09 8.81
N GLU A 19 10.96 0.61 7.87
CA GLU A 19 11.77 1.78 8.22
C GLU A 19 11.73 2.89 7.15
N PRO A 20 11.27 4.10 7.51
CA PRO A 20 10.51 4.42 8.73
C PRO A 20 9.19 3.63 8.78
N PHE A 21 8.64 3.44 9.98
CA PHE A 21 7.40 2.70 10.15
C PHE A 21 6.20 3.46 9.60
N TRP A 22 5.39 2.78 8.80
CA TRP A 22 4.10 3.28 8.34
C TRP A 22 3.15 2.14 8.06
N SER A 23 1.86 2.45 8.02
CA SER A 23 0.86 1.52 7.52
C SER A 23 -0.19 2.20 6.65
N VAL A 24 -0.73 1.45 5.72
CA VAL A 24 -1.87 1.85 4.91
C VAL A 24 -2.93 0.76 4.99
N GLN A 25 -4.16 1.13 5.32
CA GLN A 25 -5.31 0.25 5.19
C GLN A 25 -6.20 0.73 4.05
N VAL A 26 -6.43 -0.16 3.08
CA VAL A 26 -7.37 0.10 1.99
C VAL A 26 -8.66 -0.63 2.29
N GLN A 27 -9.78 0.10 2.26
CA GLN A 27 -11.10 -0.47 2.51
C GLN A 27 -12.19 0.43 1.94
N ASP A 28 -13.15 -0.15 1.22
CA ASP A 28 -14.37 0.55 0.78
C ASP A 28 -14.12 1.87 0.02
N GLY A 29 -13.12 1.87 -0.87
CA GLY A 29 -12.73 3.06 -1.64
C GLY A 29 -12.05 4.16 -0.82
N LYS A 30 -11.66 3.84 0.42
CA LYS A 30 -10.90 4.72 1.31
C LYS A 30 -9.52 4.15 1.58
N LEU A 31 -8.61 5.05 1.87
CA LEU A 31 -7.25 4.77 2.30
C LEU A 31 -7.02 5.43 3.65
N THR A 32 -6.63 4.64 4.64
CA THR A 32 -6.21 5.13 5.96
C THR A 32 -4.69 5.04 6.05
N TYR A 33 -4.02 6.18 6.16
CA TYR A 33 -2.56 6.25 6.34
C TYR A 33 -2.23 6.57 7.79
N SER A 34 -1.31 5.81 8.40
CA SER A 34 -0.91 5.99 9.79
C SER A 34 0.59 5.76 9.97
N THR A 35 1.18 6.45 10.95
CA THR A 35 2.58 6.31 11.40
C THR A 35 2.60 6.20 12.93
N PRO A 36 3.72 5.80 13.56
CA PRO A 36 3.83 5.82 15.03
C PRO A 36 3.51 7.19 15.66
N GLU A 37 3.87 8.27 14.98
CA GLU A 37 3.63 9.65 15.40
C GLU A 37 2.19 10.11 15.17
N MET A 38 1.44 9.40 14.30
CA MET A 38 0.05 9.67 13.95
C MET A 38 -0.77 8.36 14.03
N PRO A 39 -1.03 7.85 15.24
CA PRO A 39 -1.62 6.53 15.44
C PRO A 39 -3.09 6.45 15.01
N ASP A 40 -3.85 7.54 15.15
CA ASP A 40 -5.25 7.60 14.71
C ASP A 40 -5.38 7.55 13.17
N GLY A 41 -4.31 7.92 12.47
CA GLY A 41 -4.25 7.94 11.01
C GLY A 41 -5.10 9.02 10.34
N LEU A 42 -4.97 9.09 9.02
CA LEU A 42 -5.75 9.95 8.14
C LEU A 42 -6.51 9.08 7.16
N THR A 43 -7.83 9.10 7.27
CA THR A 43 -8.73 8.42 6.34
C THR A 43 -9.14 9.38 5.23
N VAL A 44 -8.83 9.03 3.99
CA VAL A 44 -9.12 9.83 2.81
C VAL A 44 -9.75 8.98 1.71
N PRO A 45 -10.59 9.56 0.83
CA PRO A 45 -11.06 8.85 -0.34
C PRO A 45 -9.87 8.50 -1.25
N ALA A 46 -9.90 7.32 -1.85
CA ALA A 46 -8.88 6.84 -2.76
C ALA A 46 -9.49 6.43 -4.10
N THR A 47 -8.76 6.73 -5.17
CA THR A 47 -9.11 6.27 -6.51
C THR A 47 -8.23 5.09 -6.89
N LEU A 48 -8.81 4.16 -7.65
CA LEU A 48 -8.17 2.92 -8.05
C LEU A 48 -7.86 2.94 -9.55
N ARG A 49 -6.61 2.62 -9.91
CA ARG A 49 -6.21 2.37 -11.29
C ARG A 49 -5.52 1.01 -11.39
N ARG A 50 -5.80 0.28 -12.47
CA ARG A 50 -5.14 -1.00 -12.80
C ARG A 50 -4.33 -0.81 -14.06
N SER A 51 -3.07 -1.23 -14.03
CA SER A 51 -2.17 -1.20 -15.18
C SER A 51 -1.38 -2.51 -15.23
N GLY A 52 -1.77 -3.41 -16.13
CA GLY A 52 -1.19 -4.75 -16.21
C GLY A 52 -1.33 -5.51 -14.88
N GLN A 53 -0.20 -5.79 -14.23
CA GLN A 53 -0.12 -6.54 -12.96
C GLN A 53 -0.06 -5.63 -11.72
N ILE A 54 -0.04 -4.31 -11.92
CA ILE A 54 0.07 -3.32 -10.86
C ILE A 54 -1.29 -2.68 -10.62
N VAL A 55 -1.59 -2.47 -9.35
CA VAL A 55 -2.76 -1.71 -8.89
C VAL A 55 -2.27 -0.48 -8.14
N THR A 56 -2.70 0.70 -8.57
CA THR A 56 -2.31 1.97 -7.93
C THR A 56 -3.53 2.58 -7.24
N TYR A 57 -3.37 2.88 -5.96
CA TYR A 57 -4.31 3.69 -5.19
C TYR A 57 -3.76 5.11 -5.08
N SER A 58 -4.54 6.10 -5.52
CA SER A 58 -4.18 7.51 -5.43
C SER A 58 -5.10 8.24 -4.48
N ALA A 59 -4.52 8.99 -3.56
CA ALA A 59 -5.23 9.82 -2.57
C ALA A 59 -4.47 11.12 -2.31
N THR A 60 -5.04 12.01 -1.50
CA THR A 60 -4.36 13.22 -1.03
C THR A 60 -4.41 13.24 0.49
N ILE A 61 -3.25 13.34 1.14
CA ILE A 61 -3.12 13.45 2.59
C ILE A 61 -2.39 14.74 2.91
N GLU A 62 -2.93 15.56 3.82
CA GLU A 62 -2.32 16.83 4.23
C GLU A 62 -1.86 17.73 3.06
N GLY A 63 -2.63 17.75 1.96
CA GLY A 63 -2.31 18.51 0.76
C GLY A 63 -1.22 17.91 -0.14
N LYS A 64 -0.67 16.73 0.20
CA LYS A 64 0.31 16.00 -0.60
C LYS A 64 -0.31 14.80 -1.33
N PRO A 65 0.07 14.53 -2.59
CA PRO A 65 -0.37 13.33 -3.28
C PRO A 65 0.26 12.10 -2.62
N LEU A 66 -0.58 11.10 -2.32
CA LEU A 66 -0.17 9.77 -1.93
C LEU A 66 -0.51 8.80 -3.05
N GLU A 67 0.48 8.03 -3.48
CA GLU A 67 0.30 6.89 -4.37
C GLU A 67 0.77 5.62 -3.66
N LEU A 68 -0.04 4.58 -3.75
CA LEU A 68 0.29 3.24 -3.27
C LEU A 68 0.21 2.28 -4.45
N GLU A 69 1.36 1.91 -5.00
CA GLU A 69 1.50 0.90 -6.04
C GLU A 69 1.59 -0.47 -5.37
N VAL A 70 0.75 -1.40 -5.81
CA VAL A 70 0.62 -2.75 -5.25
C VAL A 70 0.84 -3.76 -6.36
N SER A 71 1.71 -4.73 -6.10
CA SER A 71 1.97 -5.85 -7.01
C SER A 71 1.88 -7.17 -6.27
N ARG A 72 1.45 -8.21 -6.98
CA ARG A 72 1.44 -9.60 -6.52
C ARG A 72 2.86 -10.17 -6.58
N GLN A 73 3.65 -9.86 -5.56
CA GLN A 73 5.02 -10.32 -5.42
C GLN A 73 5.28 -10.68 -3.96
N THR A 74 5.97 -11.80 -3.74
CA THR A 74 6.41 -12.22 -2.42
C THR A 74 7.26 -11.12 -1.78
N CYS A 75 6.88 -10.70 -0.58
CA CYS A 75 7.55 -9.63 0.17
C CYS A 75 7.87 -10.11 1.58
N SER A 76 9.07 -9.81 2.07
CA SER A 76 9.46 -10.01 3.46
C SER A 76 9.67 -8.65 4.09
N ASP A 77 9.17 -8.47 5.30
CA ASP A 77 9.37 -7.23 6.07
C ASP A 77 10.78 -7.15 6.70
N GLY A 78 11.60 -8.21 6.55
CA GLY A 78 13.00 -8.28 6.98
C GLY A 78 13.19 -8.33 8.50
N MET A 79 12.12 -8.24 9.28
CA MET A 79 12.16 -8.18 10.75
C MET A 79 11.45 -9.37 11.40
N SER A 80 10.40 -9.85 10.75
CA SER A 80 9.72 -11.09 11.08
C SER A 80 9.90 -12.03 9.89
N ASP A 81 10.05 -13.34 10.11
CA ASP A 81 10.05 -14.33 9.02
C ASP A 81 8.66 -14.45 8.31
N THR A 82 7.83 -13.40 8.42
CA THR A 82 6.54 -13.28 7.78
C THR A 82 6.72 -12.98 6.30
N VAL A 83 6.17 -13.88 5.49
CA VAL A 83 6.09 -13.72 4.04
C VAL A 83 4.71 -13.20 3.67
N TYR A 84 4.69 -12.06 2.97
CA TYR A 84 3.49 -11.40 2.49
C TYR A 84 3.30 -11.70 1.00
N PRO A 85 2.05 -11.87 0.54
CA PRO A 85 1.75 -12.17 -0.87
C PRO A 85 1.85 -10.94 -1.80
N LEU A 86 1.93 -9.74 -1.23
CA LEU A 86 1.95 -8.48 -1.97
C LEU A 86 3.16 -7.63 -1.57
N ALA A 87 3.76 -6.98 -2.57
CA ALA A 87 4.74 -5.92 -2.38
C ALA A 87 4.08 -4.57 -2.68
N VAL A 88 4.51 -3.53 -1.96
CA VAL A 88 3.99 -2.17 -2.16
C VAL A 88 5.10 -1.13 -2.25
N ILE A 89 4.87 -0.11 -3.07
CA ILE A 89 5.64 1.13 -3.11
C ILE A 89 4.69 2.27 -2.72
N ARG A 90 5.02 2.97 -1.64
CA ARG A 90 4.29 4.14 -1.16
C ARG A 90 5.08 5.39 -1.51
N ARG A 91 4.46 6.31 -2.25
CA ARG A 91 5.03 7.60 -2.63
C ARG A 91 4.17 8.72 -2.05
N ILE A 92 4.76 9.61 -1.25
CA ILE A 92 4.11 10.82 -0.71
C ILE A 92 4.96 12.03 -1.11
N GLY A 93 4.54 12.75 -2.16
CA GLY A 93 5.41 13.73 -2.79
C GLY A 93 6.75 13.10 -3.24
N PRO A 94 7.91 13.60 -2.78
CA PRO A 94 9.22 13.01 -3.13
C PRO A 94 9.59 11.77 -2.30
N ASP A 95 8.89 11.48 -1.21
CA ASP A 95 9.25 10.42 -0.29
C ASP A 95 8.74 9.06 -0.80
N ILE A 96 9.63 8.11 -1.03
CA ILE A 96 9.34 6.78 -1.60
C ILE A 96 9.80 5.72 -0.63
N GLN A 97 8.87 4.85 -0.22
CA GLN A 97 9.17 3.75 0.72
C GLN A 97 8.56 2.45 0.23
N ARG A 98 9.26 1.35 0.53
CA ARG A 98 8.82 0.00 0.21
C ARG A 98 8.07 -0.58 1.40
N GLY A 99 7.17 -1.51 1.11
CA GLY A 99 6.44 -2.24 2.13
C GLY A 99 5.90 -3.56 1.62
N CYS A 100 5.25 -4.29 2.53
CA CYS A 100 4.58 -5.55 2.27
C CYS A 100 3.09 -5.47 2.63
N ALA A 101 2.24 -6.27 1.98
CA ALA A 101 0.80 -6.24 2.23
C ALA A 101 0.13 -7.62 2.21
N ARG A 102 -0.99 -7.74 2.94
CA ARG A 102 -1.87 -8.90 2.96
C ARG A 102 -3.34 -8.52 3.18
#